data_AF-A0A2N3VXC7-F1
#
_entry.id   AF-A0A2N3VXC7-F1
#
_cell.length_a   1.000
_cell.length_b   1.000
_cell.length_c   1.000
_cell.angle_alpha   90.00
_cell.angle_beta   90.00
_cell.angle_gamma   90.00
#
_symmetry.space_group_name_H-M   'P 1'
#
loop_
_entity.id
_entity.type
_entity.pdbx_description
1 polymer ?
#
loop_
_entity_poly.entity_id
_entity_poly.type
_entity_poly.pdbx_seq_one_letter_code
_entity_poly.pdbx_strand_id
1 'polypeptide(L)'
;MAVQRDAIASRSSADWLASAHPTPQAAHREWRTAGIALIPTGRVFDALRLPAAIVHRAVGSAVPELVRARLGDGAVIHDAYEPGRWYYALVRPGACAQHDAYRLDGGTWLGVPEAGRTTRPGAYWIRPPRHREDFCPEDDITELIRRGGEGQTHPRTLPELDTIERACRALFDDDGRDPGPQDAAAATTQAWDHLAALLPVTQEAATQLPLDHATQARLARALTEAYRQLETDSSSLNLARQYAHAKRLARCCLDQVRVLRELDAAADAPPHL
;
A
#
# COMPACT_ATOMS: atom_id res chain seq x y z
N MET A 1 -36.69 -10.00 -0.98
CA MET A 1 -36.02 -11.02 -1.82
C MET A 1 -34.55 -10.70 -2.12
N ALA A 2 -34.16 -9.44 -2.41
CA ALA A 2 -32.76 -9.08 -2.71
C ALA A 2 -31.77 -9.39 -1.56
N VAL A 3 -32.09 -8.96 -0.33
CA VAL A 3 -31.26 -9.18 0.87
C VAL A 3 -30.96 -10.67 1.14
N GLN A 4 -31.92 -11.57 0.87
CA GLN A 4 -31.74 -13.02 1.04
C GLN A 4 -30.76 -13.60 -0.01
N ARG A 5 -30.80 -13.08 -1.25
CA ARG A 5 -29.91 -13.51 -2.33
C ARG A 5 -28.48 -13.04 -2.07
N ASP A 6 -28.30 -11.82 -1.59
CA ASP A 6 -27.00 -11.26 -1.25
C ASP A 6 -26.34 -12.03 -0.09
N ALA A 7 -27.14 -12.43 0.92
CA ALA A 7 -26.66 -13.26 2.04
C ALA A 7 -26.24 -14.68 1.60
N ILE A 8 -26.97 -15.30 0.65
CA ILE A 8 -26.64 -16.62 0.10
C ILE A 8 -25.37 -16.55 -0.77
N ALA A 9 -25.25 -15.52 -1.61
CA ALA A 9 -24.07 -15.28 -2.43
C ALA A 9 -22.83 -15.03 -1.56
N SER A 10 -22.95 -14.18 -0.54
CA SER A 10 -21.88 -13.89 0.43
C SER A 10 -21.41 -15.17 1.14
N ARG A 11 -22.33 -16.01 1.61
CA ARG A 11 -21.98 -17.30 2.22
C ARG A 11 -21.28 -18.24 1.24
N SER A 12 -21.78 -18.35 0.01
CA SER A 12 -21.16 -19.19 -1.02
C SER A 12 -19.73 -18.76 -1.36
N SER A 13 -19.49 -17.44 -1.45
CA SER A 13 -18.17 -16.86 -1.66
C SER A 13 -17.25 -17.06 -0.45
N ALA A 14 -17.76 -16.90 0.77
CA ALA A 14 -17.01 -17.14 2.00
C ALA A 14 -16.59 -18.62 2.13
N ASP A 15 -17.49 -19.57 1.85
CA ASP A 15 -17.18 -21.01 1.89
C ASP A 15 -16.12 -21.38 0.84
N TRP A 16 -16.18 -20.78 -0.35
CA TRP A 16 -15.18 -20.97 -1.39
C TRP A 16 -13.81 -20.43 -0.97
N LEU A 17 -13.73 -19.20 -0.48
CA LEU A 17 -12.48 -18.62 0.04
C LEU A 17 -11.91 -19.44 1.20
N ALA A 18 -12.76 -19.87 2.15
CA ALA A 18 -12.35 -20.69 3.28
C ALA A 18 -11.81 -22.06 2.87
N SER A 19 -12.25 -22.61 1.73
CA SER A 19 -11.78 -23.90 1.22
C SER A 19 -10.28 -23.92 0.85
N ALA A 20 -9.66 -22.75 0.66
CA ALA A 20 -8.22 -22.63 0.46
C ALA A 20 -7.43 -22.91 1.74
N HIS A 21 -8.02 -22.64 2.90
CA HIS A 21 -7.40 -22.87 4.19
C HIS A 21 -7.34 -24.39 4.50
N PRO A 22 -6.23 -24.91 5.06
CA PRO A 22 -6.12 -26.33 5.46
C PRO A 22 -7.22 -26.78 6.43
N THR A 23 -7.73 -25.83 7.21
CA THR A 23 -8.83 -26.00 8.16
C THR A 23 -9.90 -24.92 7.90
N PRO A 24 -10.86 -25.11 6.98
CA PRO A 24 -11.81 -24.05 6.57
C PRO A 24 -12.57 -23.39 7.74
N GLN A 25 -12.85 -24.15 8.80
CA GLN A 25 -13.50 -23.65 10.01
C GLN A 25 -12.67 -22.59 10.76
N ALA A 26 -11.35 -22.60 10.60
CA ALA A 26 -10.48 -21.57 11.16
C ALA A 26 -10.74 -20.20 10.49
N ALA A 27 -10.82 -20.16 9.15
CA ALA A 27 -11.15 -18.93 8.42
C ALA A 27 -12.53 -18.37 8.84
N HIS A 28 -13.54 -19.24 8.94
CA HIS A 28 -14.86 -18.81 9.44
C HIS A 28 -14.85 -18.33 10.89
N ARG A 29 -13.96 -18.87 11.74
CA ARG A 29 -13.79 -18.38 13.11
C ARG A 29 -13.14 -17.00 13.11
N GLU A 30 -12.07 -16.82 12.34
CA GLU A 30 -11.33 -15.56 12.22
C GLU A 30 -12.22 -14.42 11.68
N TRP A 31 -13.01 -14.68 10.64
CA TRP A 31 -13.99 -13.69 10.17
C TRP A 31 -15.01 -13.31 11.25
N ARG A 32 -15.52 -14.27 12.03
CA ARG A 32 -16.46 -13.95 13.11
C ARG A 32 -15.83 -13.15 14.24
N THR A 33 -14.55 -13.34 14.52
CA THR A 33 -13.87 -12.69 15.65
C THR A 33 -13.19 -11.37 15.28
N ALA A 34 -12.63 -11.26 14.08
CA ALA A 34 -11.80 -10.13 13.64
C ALA A 34 -12.28 -9.49 12.32
N GLY A 35 -13.24 -10.12 11.62
CA GLY A 35 -13.73 -9.66 10.33
C GLY A 35 -12.73 -9.80 9.17
N ILE A 36 -11.56 -10.40 9.41
CA ILE A 36 -10.51 -10.74 8.45
C ILE A 36 -10.06 -12.17 8.80
N ALA A 37 -9.75 -12.99 7.79
CA ALA A 37 -9.14 -14.31 7.96
C ALA A 37 -7.83 -14.37 7.16
N LEU A 38 -6.82 -15.06 7.68
CA LEU A 38 -5.61 -15.35 6.92
C LEU A 38 -5.87 -16.58 6.03
N ILE A 39 -5.75 -16.42 4.72
CA ILE A 39 -6.05 -17.48 3.76
C ILE A 39 -4.85 -17.68 2.83
N PRO A 40 -4.37 -18.93 2.65
CA PRO A 40 -3.23 -19.19 1.79
C PRO A 40 -3.62 -19.06 0.31
N THR A 41 -2.74 -18.44 -0.47
CA THR A 41 -2.80 -18.36 -1.94
C THR A 41 -2.14 -19.59 -2.58
N GLY A 42 -2.16 -19.70 -3.92
CA GLY A 42 -1.50 -20.77 -4.66
C GLY A 42 -2.33 -22.04 -4.86
N ARG A 43 -3.58 -22.08 -4.37
CA ARG A 43 -4.46 -23.26 -4.48
C ARG A 43 -5.81 -22.95 -5.11
N VAL A 44 -6.63 -22.19 -4.40
CA VAL A 44 -7.98 -21.83 -4.84
C VAL A 44 -7.98 -20.50 -5.58
N PHE A 45 -7.07 -19.61 -5.19
CA PHE A 45 -6.83 -18.33 -5.83
C PHE A 45 -5.37 -17.92 -5.64
N ASP A 46 -4.91 -17.06 -6.53
CA ASP A 46 -3.75 -16.19 -6.29
C ASP A 46 -4.24 -14.75 -6.13
N ALA A 47 -3.35 -13.86 -5.70
CA ALA A 47 -3.66 -12.43 -5.67
C ALA A 47 -2.52 -11.62 -6.30
N LEU A 48 -2.87 -10.57 -7.04
CA LEU A 48 -1.91 -9.53 -7.42
C LEU A 48 -1.97 -8.39 -6.41
N ARG A 49 -0.85 -8.15 -5.72
CA ARG A 49 -0.63 -7.03 -4.80
C ARG A 49 -0.21 -5.80 -5.60
N LEU A 50 -1.18 -4.95 -5.91
CA LEU A 50 -1.01 -3.73 -6.71
C LEU A 50 -0.84 -2.50 -5.79
N PRO A 51 0.22 -1.68 -5.97
CA PRO A 51 0.33 -0.41 -5.29
C PRO A 51 -0.85 0.50 -5.61
N ALA A 52 -1.40 1.21 -4.62
CA ALA A 52 -2.47 2.18 -4.84
C ALA A 52 -2.10 3.24 -5.88
N ALA A 53 -0.83 3.67 -5.94
CA ALA A 53 -0.38 4.65 -6.93
C ALA A 53 -0.61 4.18 -8.38
N ILE A 54 -0.36 2.90 -8.69
CA ILE A 54 -0.62 2.33 -10.02
C ILE A 54 -2.11 2.33 -10.30
N VAL A 55 -2.92 1.84 -9.35
CA VAL A 55 -4.38 1.78 -9.49
C VAL A 55 -4.98 3.17 -9.65
N HIS A 56 -4.61 4.12 -8.79
CA HIS A 56 -5.14 5.49 -8.80
C HIS A 56 -4.72 6.24 -10.06
N ARG A 57 -3.50 6.04 -10.56
CA ARG A 57 -3.08 6.64 -11.84
C ARG A 57 -3.87 6.07 -13.00
N ALA A 58 -4.00 4.75 -13.08
CA ALA A 58 -4.78 4.09 -14.13
C ALA A 58 -6.26 4.53 -14.14
N VAL A 59 -6.82 4.76 -12.95
CA VAL A 59 -8.21 5.20 -12.73
C VAL A 59 -8.36 6.73 -12.89
N GLY A 60 -7.28 7.49 -12.70
CA GLY A 60 -7.27 8.95 -12.59
C GLY A 60 -7.92 9.49 -11.30
N SER A 61 -8.01 8.67 -10.24
CA SER A 61 -8.65 9.05 -8.98
C SER A 61 -8.27 8.11 -7.83
N ALA A 62 -8.20 8.67 -6.61
CA ALA A 62 -8.08 7.93 -5.35
C ALA A 62 -9.42 7.75 -4.61
N VAL A 63 -10.52 8.33 -5.13
CA VAL A 63 -11.85 8.25 -4.53
C VAL A 63 -12.38 6.81 -4.67
N PRO A 64 -12.68 6.09 -3.56
CA PRO A 64 -13.01 4.66 -3.60
C PRO A 64 -14.14 4.29 -4.56
N GLU A 65 -15.17 5.12 -4.64
CA GLU A 65 -16.34 4.89 -5.50
C GLU A 65 -15.97 4.95 -6.98
N LEU A 66 -15.07 5.88 -7.35
CA LEU A 66 -14.56 6.01 -8.72
C LEU A 66 -13.57 4.89 -9.05
N VAL A 67 -12.73 4.51 -8.10
CA VAL A 67 -11.84 3.36 -8.23
C VAL A 67 -12.66 2.09 -8.46
N ARG A 68 -13.65 1.81 -7.62
CA ARG A 68 -14.55 0.66 -7.77
C ARG A 68 -15.25 0.63 -9.13
N ALA A 69 -15.72 1.77 -9.61
CA ALA A 69 -16.45 1.86 -10.88
C ALA A 69 -15.55 1.63 -12.12
N ARG A 70 -14.23 1.82 -11.99
CA ARG A 70 -13.25 1.69 -13.08
C ARG A 70 -12.35 0.46 -12.96
N LEU A 71 -12.30 -0.17 -11.79
CA LEU A 71 -11.76 -1.51 -11.65
C LEU A 71 -12.66 -2.46 -12.47
N GLY A 72 -12.06 -3.14 -13.45
CA GLY A 72 -12.70 -4.17 -14.27
C GLY A 72 -13.30 -5.29 -13.44
N ASP A 73 -13.76 -6.37 -14.06
CA ASP A 73 -14.50 -7.39 -13.33
C ASP A 73 -13.67 -8.13 -12.25
N GLY A 74 -14.36 -8.84 -11.34
CA GLY A 74 -13.72 -9.63 -10.29
C GLY A 74 -13.66 -9.00 -8.91
N ALA A 75 -13.17 -9.80 -7.95
CA ALA A 75 -13.06 -9.46 -6.55
C ALA A 75 -11.72 -8.77 -6.24
N VAL A 76 -11.80 -7.62 -5.58
CA VAL A 76 -10.64 -6.80 -5.22
C VAL A 76 -10.76 -6.36 -3.77
N ILE A 77 -9.72 -6.67 -3.00
CA ILE A 77 -9.54 -6.17 -1.63
C ILE A 77 -8.76 -4.87 -1.71
N HIS A 78 -9.14 -3.89 -0.89
CA HIS A 78 -8.32 -2.74 -0.63
C HIS A 78 -7.88 -2.75 0.84
N ASP A 79 -6.57 -2.78 1.07
CA ASP A 79 -5.98 -2.49 2.36
C ASP A 79 -5.52 -1.03 2.41
N ALA A 80 -6.27 -0.24 3.17
CA ALA A 80 -6.04 1.19 3.33
C ALA A 80 -5.20 1.55 4.56
N TYR A 81 -4.80 0.57 5.39
CA TYR A 81 -4.06 0.80 6.64
C TYR A 81 -2.57 0.45 6.52
N GLU A 82 -2.22 -0.41 5.57
CA GLU A 82 -0.83 -0.78 5.34
C GLU A 82 0.02 0.34 4.70
N PRO A 83 1.33 0.36 4.98
CA PRO A 83 2.30 1.13 4.21
C PRO A 83 2.12 0.91 2.71
N GLY A 84 1.87 1.96 1.95
CA GLY A 84 1.80 1.86 0.50
C GLY A 84 0.39 1.70 -0.07
N ARG A 85 -0.63 1.43 0.76
CA ARG A 85 -2.04 1.22 0.39
C ARG A 85 -2.17 0.22 -0.77
N TRP A 86 -2.54 -1.01 -0.47
CA TRP A 86 -2.53 -2.07 -1.49
C TRP A 86 -3.93 -2.39 -2.00
N TYR A 87 -3.99 -2.74 -3.27
CA TYR A 87 -5.13 -3.43 -3.87
C TYR A 87 -4.70 -4.87 -4.12
N TYR A 88 -5.49 -5.83 -3.65
CA TYR A 88 -5.28 -7.25 -3.90
C TYR A 88 -6.36 -7.74 -4.85
N ALA A 89 -6.03 -7.84 -6.12
CA ALA A 89 -6.92 -8.39 -7.15
C ALA A 89 -6.83 -9.92 -7.11
N LEU A 90 -7.95 -10.59 -6.83
CA LEU A 90 -7.97 -12.05 -6.85
C LEU A 90 -7.91 -12.54 -8.30
N VAL A 91 -7.00 -13.44 -8.61
CA VAL A 91 -6.81 -14.03 -9.94
C VAL A 91 -6.83 -15.54 -9.86
N ARG A 92 -7.01 -16.20 -11.01
CA ARG A 92 -6.89 -17.67 -11.08
C ARG A 92 -5.48 -18.08 -10.66
N PRO A 93 -5.31 -19.23 -9.99
CA PRO A 93 -3.98 -19.76 -9.70
C PRO A 93 -3.13 -19.87 -10.97
N GLY A 94 -1.91 -19.34 -10.92
CA GLY A 94 -0.95 -19.35 -12.04
C GLY A 94 -1.22 -18.33 -13.16
N ALA A 95 -2.28 -17.51 -13.06
CA ALA A 95 -2.52 -16.42 -14.00
C ALA A 95 -1.48 -15.29 -13.82
N CYS A 96 -1.41 -14.39 -14.82
CA CYS A 96 -0.58 -13.19 -14.76
C CYS A 96 0.92 -13.47 -14.53
N ALA A 97 1.46 -14.55 -15.13
CA ALA A 97 2.86 -14.95 -14.95
C ALA A 97 3.87 -13.86 -15.38
N GLN A 98 3.49 -13.02 -16.35
CA GLN A 98 4.28 -11.84 -16.75
C GLN A 98 4.40 -10.76 -15.66
N HIS A 99 3.63 -10.87 -14.56
CA HIS A 99 3.57 -9.93 -13.46
C HIS A 99 3.98 -10.57 -12.12
N ASP A 100 4.87 -11.56 -12.14
CA ASP A 100 5.36 -12.29 -10.95
C ASP A 100 5.78 -11.37 -9.80
N ALA A 101 6.38 -10.20 -10.09
CA ALA A 101 6.77 -9.21 -9.07
C ALA A 101 5.61 -8.69 -8.20
N TYR A 102 4.37 -8.76 -8.71
CA TYR A 102 3.16 -8.36 -8.00
C TYR A 102 2.40 -9.56 -7.42
N ARG A 103 2.78 -10.80 -7.72
CA ARG A 103 1.98 -11.97 -7.40
C ARG A 103 2.24 -12.47 -5.98
N LEU A 104 1.14 -12.79 -5.30
CA LEU A 104 1.09 -13.54 -4.06
C LEU A 104 0.60 -14.95 -4.41
N ASP A 105 1.54 -15.86 -4.62
CA ASP A 105 1.33 -17.27 -4.91
C ASP A 105 2.06 -18.15 -3.87
N GLY A 106 2.24 -19.43 -4.16
CA GLY A 106 3.24 -20.26 -3.48
C GLY A 106 2.99 -20.52 -1.99
N GLY A 107 1.74 -20.42 -1.52
CA GLY A 107 1.39 -20.61 -0.11
C GLY A 107 1.66 -19.38 0.77
N THR A 108 1.82 -18.21 0.18
CA THR A 108 1.75 -16.93 0.92
C THR A 108 0.37 -16.74 1.52
N TRP A 109 0.28 -16.01 2.64
CA TRP A 109 -0.97 -15.80 3.35
C TRP A 109 -1.49 -14.38 3.09
N LEU A 110 -2.76 -14.29 2.68
CA LEU A 110 -3.44 -13.03 2.46
C LEU A 110 -4.50 -12.79 3.55
N GLY A 111 -4.54 -11.57 4.10
CA GLY A 111 -5.65 -11.13 4.94
C GLY A 111 -6.89 -10.86 4.10
N VAL A 112 -7.83 -11.81 4.12
CA VAL A 112 -9.07 -11.75 3.33
C VAL A 112 -10.22 -11.26 4.22
N PRO A 113 -10.89 -10.15 3.86
CA PRO A 113 -12.05 -9.68 4.62
C PRO A 113 -13.24 -10.63 4.50
N GLU A 114 -14.11 -10.60 5.51
CA GLU A 114 -15.42 -11.25 5.43
C GLU A 114 -16.17 -10.76 4.17
N ALA A 115 -16.85 -11.65 3.44
CA ALA A 115 -17.33 -11.38 2.08
C ALA A 115 -18.29 -10.18 1.97
N GLY A 116 -19.01 -9.82 3.04
CA GLY A 116 -19.89 -8.65 3.10
C GLY A 116 -19.19 -7.34 3.51
N ARG A 117 -17.93 -7.40 3.96
CA ARG A 117 -17.19 -6.24 4.47
C ARG A 117 -16.72 -5.33 3.33
N THR A 118 -17.49 -4.31 3.03
CA THR A 118 -17.24 -3.34 1.94
C THR A 118 -16.82 -1.95 2.43
N THR A 119 -16.64 -1.79 3.74
CA THR A 119 -16.28 -0.51 4.37
C THR A 119 -15.13 -0.67 5.36
N ARG A 120 -14.46 0.45 5.64
CA ARG A 120 -13.46 0.62 6.71
C ARG A 120 -14.08 0.40 8.11
N PRO A 121 -13.27 0.16 9.16
CA PRO A 121 -11.79 0.13 9.22
C PRO A 121 -11.18 -1.17 8.70
N GLY A 122 -9.84 -1.23 8.55
CA GLY A 122 -9.07 -2.38 8.06
C GLY A 122 -9.17 -2.63 6.55
N ALA A 123 -8.69 -3.80 6.12
CA ALA A 123 -8.89 -4.30 4.77
C ALA A 123 -10.39 -4.57 4.52
N TYR A 124 -10.85 -4.21 3.33
CA TYR A 124 -12.24 -4.37 2.91
C TYR A 124 -12.34 -4.69 1.43
N TRP A 125 -13.45 -5.25 1.00
CA TRP A 125 -13.75 -5.44 -0.40
C TRP A 125 -14.12 -4.12 -1.06
N ILE A 126 -13.24 -3.58 -1.91
CA ILE A 126 -13.63 -2.49 -2.80
C ILE A 126 -14.52 -3.03 -3.94
N ARG A 127 -14.29 -4.29 -4.34
CA ARG A 127 -15.22 -5.09 -5.14
C ARG A 127 -15.41 -6.46 -4.46
N PRO A 128 -16.56 -6.73 -3.82
CA PRO A 128 -16.79 -8.01 -3.15
C PRO A 128 -17.04 -9.14 -4.16
N PRO A 129 -16.69 -10.39 -3.83
CA PRO A 129 -16.95 -11.54 -4.68
C PRO A 129 -18.46 -11.80 -4.79
N ARG A 130 -18.99 -11.75 -6.01
CA ARG A 130 -20.42 -11.97 -6.31
C ARG A 130 -20.80 -13.45 -6.38
N HIS A 131 -19.82 -14.29 -6.69
CA HIS A 131 -19.94 -15.74 -6.75
C HIS A 131 -18.59 -16.40 -6.47
N ARG A 132 -18.57 -17.73 -6.42
CA ARG A 132 -17.33 -18.50 -6.37
C ARG A 132 -16.49 -18.21 -7.61
N GLU A 133 -15.17 -18.13 -7.44
CA GLU A 133 -14.26 -17.90 -8.58
C GLU A 133 -14.52 -16.58 -9.31
N ASP A 134 -15.02 -15.55 -8.63
CA ASP A 134 -15.15 -14.18 -9.16
C ASP A 134 -13.77 -13.51 -9.25
N PHE A 135 -12.92 -14.06 -10.13
CA PHE A 135 -11.57 -13.61 -10.41
C PHE A 135 -11.56 -12.39 -11.30
N CYS A 136 -10.55 -11.55 -11.12
CA CYS A 136 -10.25 -10.47 -12.05
C CYS A 136 -9.76 -11.07 -13.37
N PRO A 137 -10.30 -10.64 -14.53
CA PRO A 137 -9.76 -11.01 -15.83
C PRO A 137 -8.31 -10.57 -15.97
N GLU A 138 -7.46 -11.43 -16.53
CA GLU A 138 -6.03 -11.16 -16.68
C GLU A 138 -5.76 -9.97 -17.61
N ASP A 139 -6.54 -9.84 -18.70
CA ASP A 139 -6.44 -8.70 -19.63
C ASP A 139 -6.78 -7.38 -18.93
N ASP A 140 -7.82 -7.36 -18.07
CA ASP A 140 -8.22 -6.17 -17.31
C ASP A 140 -7.11 -5.72 -16.35
N ILE A 141 -6.46 -6.66 -15.67
CA ILE A 141 -5.37 -6.34 -14.74
C ILE A 141 -4.11 -5.91 -15.49
N THR A 142 -3.76 -6.59 -16.58
CA THR A 142 -2.61 -6.23 -17.42
C THR A 142 -2.79 -4.80 -17.97
N GLU A 143 -3.97 -4.47 -18.45
CA GLU A 143 -4.32 -3.13 -18.91
C GLU A 143 -4.29 -2.09 -17.79
N LEU A 144 -4.79 -2.43 -16.60
CA LEU A 144 -4.73 -1.57 -15.42
C LEU A 144 -3.28 -1.24 -15.05
N ILE A 145 -2.41 -2.25 -15.00
CA ILE A 145 -0.97 -2.09 -14.72
C ILE A 145 -0.33 -1.22 -15.81
N ARG A 146 -0.60 -1.52 -17.09
CA ARG A 146 -0.06 -0.75 -18.22
C ARG A 146 -0.45 0.73 -18.14
N ARG A 147 -1.73 1.05 -17.96
CA ARG A 147 -2.22 2.44 -17.81
C ARG A 147 -1.67 3.12 -16.56
N GLY A 148 -1.48 2.38 -15.48
CA GLY A 148 -0.89 2.90 -14.25
C GLY A 148 0.62 3.13 -14.36
N GLY A 149 1.29 2.43 -15.28
CA GLY A 149 2.70 2.66 -15.63
C GLY A 149 2.88 3.80 -16.64
N GLU A 150 1.98 3.92 -17.62
CA GLU A 150 1.99 4.97 -18.64
C GLU A 150 1.70 6.35 -18.03
N GLY A 151 2.67 7.25 -18.15
CA GLY A 151 2.68 8.53 -17.42
C GLY A 151 3.82 8.66 -16.42
N GLN A 152 4.70 7.66 -16.30
CA GLN A 152 6.06 7.88 -15.79
C GLN A 152 6.86 8.77 -16.75
N THR A 153 6.60 10.09 -16.72
CA THR A 153 7.71 11.02 -16.85
C THR A 153 8.58 10.78 -15.62
N HIS A 154 9.61 9.95 -15.79
CA HIS A 154 10.73 9.82 -14.89
C HIS A 154 11.12 11.21 -14.36
N PRO A 155 11.00 11.51 -13.06
CA PRO A 155 12.01 12.33 -12.43
C PRO A 155 13.21 11.38 -12.27
N ARG A 156 13.99 11.21 -13.36
CA ARG A 156 15.31 10.55 -13.29
C ARG A 156 16.27 11.36 -12.43
N THR A 157 15.89 12.59 -12.10
CA THR A 157 16.45 13.34 -10.99
C THR A 157 15.80 12.80 -9.73
N LEU A 158 16.54 11.95 -9.00
CA LEU A 158 16.31 11.78 -7.57
C LEU A 158 16.03 13.19 -6.99
N PRO A 159 14.97 13.37 -6.18
CA PRO A 159 14.83 14.61 -5.44
C PRO A 159 16.17 14.89 -4.76
N GLU A 160 16.63 16.15 -4.70
CA GLU A 160 17.95 16.49 -4.15
C GLU A 160 18.09 15.94 -2.71
N LEU A 161 18.55 14.69 -2.58
CA LEU A 161 18.46 13.93 -1.34
C LEU A 161 19.29 14.62 -0.26
N ASP A 162 20.42 15.22 -0.67
CA ASP A 162 21.29 16.03 0.18
C ASP A 162 20.59 17.30 0.68
N THR A 163 19.80 17.96 -0.17
CA THR A 163 19.03 19.15 0.20
C THR A 163 17.93 18.78 1.19
N ILE A 164 17.18 17.71 0.93
CA ILE A 164 16.13 17.21 1.84
C ILE A 164 16.73 16.76 3.17
N GLU A 165 17.83 16.00 3.14
CA GLU A 165 18.52 15.54 4.34
C GLU A 165 19.00 16.73 5.18
N ARG A 166 19.65 17.72 4.55
CA ARG A 166 20.14 18.91 5.25
C ARG A 166 19.00 19.71 5.89
N ALA A 167 17.91 19.93 5.15
CA ALA A 167 16.73 20.61 5.67
C ALA A 167 16.09 19.86 6.85
N CYS A 168 15.98 18.53 6.75
CA CYS A 168 15.41 17.72 7.83
C CYS A 168 16.33 17.65 9.05
N ARG A 169 17.65 17.61 8.88
CA ARG A 169 18.62 17.64 9.99
C ARG A 169 18.62 18.96 10.74
N ALA A 170 18.47 20.08 10.04
CA ALA A 170 18.39 21.41 10.66
C ALA A 170 17.24 21.54 11.68
N LEU A 171 16.17 20.75 11.54
CA LEU A 171 15.08 20.71 12.53
C LEU A 171 15.47 20.03 13.85
N PHE A 172 16.53 19.24 13.87
CA PHE A 172 17.06 18.58 15.07
C PHE A 172 18.23 19.34 15.70
N ASP A 173 18.92 20.19 14.93
CA ASP A 173 20.09 20.98 15.35
C ASP A 173 19.71 22.22 16.20
N ASP A 174 18.62 22.13 16.95
CA ASP A 174 18.06 23.25 17.71
C ASP A 174 18.94 23.61 18.92
N ASP A 175 19.56 24.79 18.90
CA ASP A 175 20.38 25.40 19.97
C ASP A 175 19.58 25.77 21.24
N GLY A 176 18.37 25.23 21.42
CA GLY A 176 17.49 25.51 22.56
C GLY A 176 16.63 26.76 22.39
N ARG A 177 16.35 27.18 21.15
CA ARG A 177 15.49 28.33 20.86
C ARG A 177 14.06 27.83 20.66
N ASP A 178 13.12 28.29 21.48
CA ASP A 178 11.71 27.96 21.26
C ASP A 178 11.26 28.55 19.89
N PRO A 179 10.86 27.70 18.92
CA PRO A 179 10.44 28.18 17.61
C PRO A 179 9.14 28.96 17.75
N GLY A 180 9.02 30.08 17.01
CA GLY A 180 7.77 30.82 16.95
C GLY A 180 6.66 30.00 16.27
N PRO A 181 5.38 30.39 16.44
CA PRO A 181 4.26 29.74 15.74
C PRO A 181 4.42 29.67 14.22
N GLN A 182 4.99 30.70 13.62
CA GLN A 182 5.26 30.74 12.18
C GLN A 182 6.36 29.75 11.77
N ASP A 183 7.40 29.61 12.60
CA ASP A 183 8.52 28.69 12.33
C ASP A 183 8.06 27.23 12.40
N ALA A 184 7.23 26.88 13.38
CA ALA A 184 6.71 25.51 13.52
C ALA A 184 5.75 25.11 12.38
N ALA A 185 4.89 26.04 11.93
CA ALA A 185 4.00 25.80 10.80
C ALA A 185 4.78 25.69 9.48
N ALA A 186 5.77 26.57 9.26
CA ALA A 186 6.64 26.51 8.10
C ALA A 186 7.46 25.21 8.07
N ALA A 187 8.05 24.82 9.21
CA ALA A 187 8.76 23.56 9.36
C ALA A 187 7.89 22.33 9.07
N THR A 188 6.64 22.34 9.57
CA THR A 188 5.68 21.25 9.30
C THR A 188 5.36 21.17 7.81
N THR A 189 5.06 22.29 7.17
CA THR A 189 4.74 22.37 5.74
C THR A 189 5.92 21.89 4.90
N GLN A 190 7.13 22.38 5.18
CA GLN A 190 8.33 21.98 4.46
C GLN A 190 8.65 20.49 4.62
N ALA A 191 8.57 19.96 5.84
CA ALA A 191 8.80 18.54 6.08
C ALA A 191 7.73 17.67 5.40
N TRP A 192 6.48 18.14 5.34
CA TRP A 192 5.40 17.49 4.61
C TRP A 192 5.69 17.46 3.10
N ASP A 193 6.09 18.60 2.50
CA ASP A 193 6.41 18.68 1.07
C ASP A 193 7.57 17.76 0.69
N HIS A 194 8.62 17.71 1.52
CA HIS A 194 9.73 16.78 1.32
C HIS A 194 9.30 15.32 1.40
N LEU A 195 8.47 14.97 2.38
CA LEU A 195 7.97 13.61 2.52
C LEU A 195 7.07 13.20 1.35
N ALA A 196 6.21 14.11 0.90
CA ALA A 196 5.34 13.92 -0.26
C ALA A 196 6.17 13.76 -1.56
N ALA A 197 7.32 14.43 -1.68
CA ALA A 197 8.23 14.28 -2.81
C ALA A 197 9.01 12.94 -2.79
N LEU A 198 9.39 12.44 -1.61
CA LEU A 198 10.14 11.19 -1.46
C LEU A 198 9.25 9.93 -1.58
N LEU A 199 7.97 10.04 -1.22
CA LEU A 199 7.05 8.90 -1.15
C LEU A 199 6.92 8.14 -2.48
N PRO A 200 6.70 8.78 -3.65
CA PRO A 200 6.56 8.08 -4.93
C PRO A 200 7.83 7.33 -5.32
N VAL A 201 9.00 7.95 -5.07
CA VAL A 201 10.32 7.36 -5.38
C VAL A 201 10.57 6.14 -4.50
N THR A 202 10.25 6.23 -3.20
CA THR A 202 10.41 5.12 -2.26
C THR A 202 9.45 3.97 -2.57
N GLN A 203 8.21 4.28 -2.95
CA GLN A 203 7.24 3.28 -3.39
C GLN A 203 7.68 2.57 -4.67
N GLU A 204 8.17 3.32 -5.64
CA GLU A 204 8.70 2.76 -6.88
C GLU A 204 9.89 1.84 -6.60
N ALA A 205 10.84 2.28 -5.77
CA ALA A 205 11.98 1.47 -5.38
C ALA A 205 11.55 0.17 -4.68
N ALA A 206 10.43 0.19 -3.94
CA ALA A 206 9.84 -1.02 -3.34
C ALA A 206 9.21 -1.98 -4.36
N THR A 207 8.93 -1.53 -5.59
CA THR A 207 8.41 -2.35 -6.69
C THR A 207 9.50 -2.88 -7.63
N GLN A 208 10.73 -2.39 -7.52
CA GLN A 208 11.84 -2.79 -8.40
C GLN A 208 12.76 -3.82 -7.72
N LEU A 209 13.20 -4.81 -8.51
CA LEU A 209 14.19 -5.86 -8.21
C LEU A 209 13.84 -6.81 -7.04
N PRO A 210 14.41 -8.04 -7.01
CA PRO A 210 14.30 -8.90 -5.84
C PRO A 210 15.14 -8.31 -4.71
N LEU A 211 14.52 -7.48 -3.87
CA LEU A 211 15.11 -6.98 -2.64
C LEU A 211 15.19 -8.12 -1.60
N ASP A 212 16.25 -8.13 -0.81
CA ASP A 212 16.30 -9.03 0.35
C ASP A 212 15.18 -8.70 1.34
N HIS A 213 14.76 -9.69 2.13
CA HIS A 213 13.67 -9.54 3.09
C HIS A 213 13.89 -8.42 4.12
N ALA A 214 15.14 -8.15 4.52
CA ALA A 214 15.42 -7.11 5.50
C ALA A 214 15.24 -5.71 4.91
N THR A 215 15.66 -5.51 3.66
CA THR A 215 15.49 -4.28 2.88
C THR A 215 14.02 -4.04 2.58
N GLN A 216 13.28 -5.09 2.17
CA GLN A 216 11.83 -5.02 1.98
C GLN A 216 11.10 -4.64 3.28
N ALA A 217 11.48 -5.21 4.42
CA ALA A 217 10.89 -4.87 5.71
C ALA A 217 11.21 -3.44 6.16
N ARG A 218 12.40 -2.91 5.85
CA ARG A 218 12.76 -1.50 6.11
C ARG A 218 11.94 -0.54 5.25
N LEU A 219 11.82 -0.80 3.94
CA LEU A 219 10.99 -0.04 3.02
C LEU A 219 9.53 0.00 3.48
N ALA A 220 8.97 -1.16 3.81
CA ALA A 220 7.60 -1.25 4.31
C ALA A 220 7.41 -0.37 5.54
N ARG A 221 8.28 -0.46 6.56
CA ARG A 221 8.20 0.38 7.77
C ARG A 221 8.33 1.88 7.47
N ALA A 222 9.26 2.27 6.60
CA ALA A 222 9.49 3.67 6.24
C ALA A 222 8.27 4.26 5.52
N LEU A 223 7.65 3.49 4.63
CA LEU A 223 6.42 3.91 3.96
C LEU A 223 5.25 4.05 4.95
N THR A 224 5.11 3.17 5.94
CA THR A 224 3.89 3.19 6.81
C THR A 224 3.96 4.33 7.77
N GLU A 225 5.13 4.54 8.33
CA GLU A 225 5.33 5.68 9.19
C GLU A 225 5.12 6.99 8.42
N ALA A 226 5.59 7.08 7.17
CA ALA A 226 5.35 8.24 6.31
C ALA A 226 3.85 8.48 6.03
N TYR A 227 3.13 7.46 5.58
CA TYR A 227 1.69 7.56 5.33
C TYR A 227 0.90 7.97 6.59
N ARG A 228 1.24 7.36 7.72
CA ARG A 228 0.62 7.67 9.02
C ARG A 228 0.84 9.12 9.43
N GLN A 229 2.03 9.67 9.20
CA GLN A 229 2.29 11.08 9.49
C GLN A 229 1.55 12.00 8.51
N LEU A 230 1.47 11.68 7.21
CA LEU A 230 0.76 12.49 6.21
C LEU A 230 -0.76 12.57 6.47
N GLU A 231 -1.35 11.55 7.09
CA GLU A 231 -2.77 11.53 7.47
C GLU A 231 -3.08 12.29 8.76
N THR A 232 -2.05 12.68 9.53
CA THR A 232 -2.25 13.39 10.80
C THR A 232 -2.62 14.84 10.52
N ASP A 233 -3.85 15.23 10.87
CA ASP A 233 -4.26 16.64 10.81
C ASP A 233 -3.50 17.45 11.88
N SER A 234 -2.65 18.37 11.41
CA SER A 234 -1.83 19.23 12.26
C SER A 234 -2.43 20.62 12.49
N SER A 235 -3.52 20.95 11.78
CA SER A 235 -4.11 22.30 11.77
C SER A 235 -4.67 22.73 13.13
N SER A 236 -5.07 21.77 13.97
CA SER A 236 -5.62 22.02 15.31
C SER A 236 -4.63 21.79 16.46
N LEU A 237 -3.37 21.50 16.17
CA LEU A 237 -2.36 21.21 17.19
C LEU A 237 -1.83 22.50 17.83
N ASN A 238 -1.49 22.44 19.13
CA ASN A 238 -0.73 23.52 19.77
C ASN A 238 0.73 23.56 19.25
N LEU A 239 1.43 24.66 19.51
CA LEU A 239 2.78 24.91 19.01
C LEU A 239 3.77 23.77 19.28
N ALA A 240 3.84 23.29 20.52
CA ALA A 240 4.73 22.20 20.90
C ALA A 240 4.42 20.89 20.15
N ARG A 241 3.13 20.61 19.93
CA ARG A 241 2.67 19.44 19.17
C ARG A 241 2.89 19.58 17.66
N GLN A 242 2.74 20.79 17.11
CA GLN A 242 3.07 21.08 15.70
C GLN A 242 4.56 20.87 15.46
N TYR A 243 5.44 21.41 16.30
CA TYR A 243 6.88 21.23 16.16
C TYR A 243 7.31 19.77 16.36
N ALA A 244 6.72 19.07 17.34
CA ALA A 244 6.95 17.64 17.49
C ALA A 244 6.46 16.83 16.27
N HIS A 245 5.41 17.28 15.58
CA HIS A 245 4.95 16.66 14.34
C HIS A 245 5.90 16.94 13.17
N ALA A 246 6.38 18.18 13.02
CA ALA A 246 7.43 18.53 12.04
C ALA A 246 8.67 17.65 12.22
N LYS A 247 9.15 17.45 13.45
CA LYS A 247 10.27 16.54 13.76
C LYS A 247 9.98 15.09 13.38
N ARG A 248 8.75 14.60 13.57
CA ARG A 248 8.36 13.25 13.12
C ARG A 248 8.36 13.13 11.60
N LEU A 249 7.82 14.11 10.88
CA LEU A 249 7.87 14.16 9.41
C LEU A 249 9.32 14.18 8.91
N ALA A 250 10.16 15.04 9.48
CA ALA A 250 11.58 15.12 9.15
C ALA A 250 12.32 13.80 9.37
N ARG A 251 11.99 13.08 10.45
CA ARG A 251 12.54 11.74 10.69
C ARG A 251 12.14 10.75 9.59
N CYS A 252 10.87 10.78 9.16
CA CYS A 252 10.39 9.95 8.05
C CYS A 252 11.17 10.22 6.76
N CYS A 253 11.41 11.50 6.44
CA CYS A 253 12.22 11.90 5.29
C CYS A 253 13.63 11.30 5.37
N LEU A 254 14.31 11.44 6.52
CA LEU A 254 15.66 10.91 6.72
C LEU A 254 15.71 9.38 6.60
N ASP A 255 14.71 8.67 7.13
CA ASP A 255 14.62 7.22 6.99
C ASP A 255 14.41 6.79 5.52
N GLN A 256 13.61 7.53 4.73
CA GLN A 256 13.44 7.29 3.30
C GLN A 256 14.70 7.60 2.49
N VAL A 257 15.36 8.74 2.75
CA VAL A 257 16.65 9.09 2.10
C VAL A 257 17.69 8.01 2.32
N ARG A 258 17.81 7.48 3.55
CA ARG A 258 18.74 6.38 3.84
C ARG A 258 18.44 5.15 3.00
N VAL A 259 17.17 4.74 2.95
CA VAL A 259 16.76 3.55 2.18
C VAL A 259 17.02 3.73 0.69
N LEU A 260 16.70 4.91 0.13
CA LEU A 260 16.97 5.19 -1.28
C LEU A 260 18.46 5.13 -1.63
N ARG A 261 19.34 5.66 -0.75
CA ARG A 261 20.79 5.53 -0.93
C ARG A 261 21.30 4.10 -0.81
N GLU A 262 20.74 3.30 0.09
CA GLU A 262 21.07 1.87 0.19
C GLU A 262 20.75 1.13 -1.12
N LEU A 263 19.59 1.44 -1.73
CA LEU A 263 19.17 0.84 -3.00
C LEU A 263 20.03 1.30 -4.18
N ASP A 264 20.38 2.59 -4.23
CA ASP A 264 21.29 3.16 -5.24
C ASP A 264 22.68 2.51 -5.17
N ALA A 265 23.24 2.39 -3.96
CA ALA A 265 24.53 1.73 -3.74
C ALA A 265 24.50 0.23 -4.09
N ALA A 266 23.35 -0.44 -3.89
CA ALA A 266 23.18 -1.85 -4.28
C ALA A 266 23.05 -2.01 -5.80
N ALA A 267 22.47 -1.04 -6.50
CA ALA A 267 22.37 -1.04 -7.96
C ALA A 267 23.73 -0.84 -8.65
N ASP A 268 24.63 -0.07 -8.03
CA ASP A 268 26.00 0.18 -8.52
C ASP A 268 26.99 -0.94 -8.19
N ALA A 269 26.62 -1.91 -7.35
CA ALA A 269 27.50 -3.02 -6.99
C ALA A 269 27.74 -3.94 -8.21
N PRO A 270 28.99 -4.32 -8.52
CA PRO A 270 29.26 -5.22 -9.64
C PRO A 270 28.60 -6.58 -9.37
N PRO A 271 27.98 -7.22 -10.38
CA PRO A 271 27.39 -8.54 -10.21
C PRO A 271 28.48 -9.51 -9.74
N HIS A 272 28.27 -10.14 -8.59
CA HIS A 272 29.16 -11.17 -8.08
C HIS A 272 29.19 -12.32 -9.10
N LEU A 273 30.34 -12.48 -9.77
CA LEU A 273 30.66 -13.60 -10.66
C LEU A 273 30.83 -14.91 -9.87
#